data_AF-A0A956PK29-F1
#
_entry.id   AF-A0A956PK29-F1
#
_cell.length_a   1.000
_cell.length_b   1.000
_cell.length_c   1.000
_cell.angle_alpha   90.00
_cell.angle_beta   90.00
_cell.angle_gamma   90.00
#
_symmetry.space_group_name_H-M   'P 1'
#
loop_
_entity.id
_entity.type
_entity.pdbx_description
1 polymer ?
#
loop_
_entity_poly.entity_id
_entity_poly.type
_entity_poly.pdbx_seq_one_letter_code
_entity_poly.pdbx_strand_id
1 'polypeptide(L)'
;MQRTILQFEQDEDGEWRVILDCGHKRHLRHEPPRESRPELSDPLARRAAVGKAIECGRCRQRLLPDGMVVYKSTPEFSDETVPAGLLKDHSLKTGVWGHLVVLEGSLRFCEGDLRVEVGPETLWYILPEVIHNVELSGPVRFRVDFLRSEASMK
;
A
#
# COMPACT_ATOMS: atom_id res chain seq x y z
N MET A 1 -10.83 -3.86 0.48
CA MET A 1 -10.65 -4.46 -0.84
C MET A 1 -10.28 -5.93 -0.67
N GLN A 2 -10.94 -6.84 -1.38
CA GLN A 2 -10.69 -8.28 -1.26
C GLN A 2 -9.36 -8.65 -1.92
N ARG A 3 -8.56 -9.47 -1.23
CA ARG A 3 -7.21 -9.90 -1.64
C ARG A 3 -7.01 -11.37 -1.30
N THR A 4 -6.16 -12.06 -2.03
CA THR A 4 -5.95 -13.51 -1.87
C THR A 4 -4.92 -13.80 -0.81
N ILE A 5 -5.19 -14.76 0.08
CA ILE A 5 -4.20 -15.25 1.06
C ILE A 5 -3.17 -16.11 0.32
N LEU A 6 -1.90 -15.69 0.32
CA LEU A 6 -0.81 -16.48 -0.26
C LEU A 6 -0.21 -17.46 0.75
N GLN A 7 0.03 -17.00 1.98
CA GLN A 7 0.62 -17.82 3.04
C GLN A 7 0.36 -17.25 4.43
N PHE A 8 0.71 -18.05 5.44
CA PHE A 8 0.64 -17.73 6.86
C PHE A 8 2.05 -17.71 7.44
N GLU A 9 2.31 -16.76 8.32
CA GLU A 9 3.54 -16.70 9.10
C GLU A 9 3.22 -16.19 10.51
N GLN A 10 4.11 -16.48 11.47
CA GLN A 10 4.08 -15.84 12.78
C GLN A 10 5.05 -14.66 12.76
N ASP A 11 4.70 -13.60 13.47
CA ASP A 11 5.64 -12.52 13.76
C ASP A 11 6.57 -12.86 14.93
N GLU A 12 7.40 -11.89 15.33
CA GLU A 12 8.38 -12.04 16.41
C GLU A 12 7.73 -12.31 17.77
N ASP A 13 6.48 -11.88 17.95
CA ASP A 13 5.68 -12.09 19.16
C ASP A 13 4.87 -13.40 19.11
N GLY A 14 4.97 -14.15 18.00
CA GLY A 14 4.22 -15.39 17.78
C GLY A 14 2.77 -15.17 17.30
N GLU A 15 2.36 -13.94 16.98
CA GLU A 15 1.04 -13.64 16.44
C GLU A 15 0.95 -14.08 14.97
N TRP A 16 -0.15 -14.76 14.61
CA TRP A 16 -0.38 -15.17 13.22
C TRP A 16 -0.74 -13.98 12.34
N ARG A 17 -0.08 -13.89 11.18
CA ARG A 17 -0.42 -12.97 10.10
C ARG A 17 -0.49 -13.70 8.76
N VAL A 18 -1.33 -13.20 7.87
CA VAL A 18 -1.40 -13.65 6.48
C VAL A 18 -0.63 -12.68 5.59
N ILE A 19 0.12 -13.23 4.63
CA ILE A 19 0.68 -12.47 3.51
C ILE A 19 -0.31 -12.56 2.36
N LEU A 20 -0.68 -11.41 1.83
CA LEU A 20 -1.66 -11.28 0.75
C LEU A 20 -0.98 -11.10 -0.61
N ASP A 21 -1.71 -11.39 -1.69
CA ASP A 21 -1.27 -11.16 -3.08
C ASP A 21 -0.88 -9.72 -3.37
N CYS A 22 -1.42 -8.76 -2.62
CA CYS A 22 -1.05 -7.36 -2.68
C CYS A 22 0.23 -7.00 -1.89
N GLY A 23 0.95 -7.98 -1.35
CA GLY A 23 2.17 -7.80 -0.55
C GLY A 23 1.93 -7.33 0.89
N HIS A 24 0.71 -6.94 1.25
CA HIS A 24 0.40 -6.54 2.63
C HIS A 24 0.31 -7.75 3.56
N LYS A 25 0.79 -7.55 4.79
CA LYS A 25 0.59 -8.47 5.91
C LYS A 25 -0.64 -8.03 6.71
N ARG A 26 -1.50 -8.99 7.09
CA ARG A 26 -2.65 -8.75 7.96
C ARG A 26 -2.56 -9.69 9.17
N HIS A 27 -2.45 -9.12 10.36
CA HIS A 27 -2.61 -9.88 11.59
C HIS A 27 -4.01 -10.47 11.70
N LEU A 28 -4.07 -11.76 12.04
CA LEU A 28 -5.30 -12.44 12.37
C LEU A 28 -5.50 -12.33 13.88
N ARG A 29 -6.05 -11.20 14.33
CA ARG A 29 -6.39 -11.01 15.73
C ARG A 29 -7.80 -11.51 16.00
N HIS A 30 -7.99 -12.03 17.21
CA HIS A 30 -9.31 -12.18 17.81
C HIS A 30 -9.76 -10.79 18.32
N GLU A 31 -10.28 -9.92 17.46
CA GLU A 31 -11.05 -8.79 17.96
C GLU A 31 -12.39 -9.30 18.56
N PRO A 32 -12.83 -8.81 19.73
CA PRO A 32 -14.11 -9.23 20.28
C PRO A 32 -15.27 -8.62 19.45
N PRO A 33 -16.37 -9.36 19.16
CA PRO A 33 -16.71 -10.70 19.63
C PRO A 33 -16.51 -11.82 18.59
N ARG A 34 -15.80 -12.88 19.03
CA ARG A 34 -15.88 -14.31 18.67
C ARG A 34 -16.26 -14.71 17.24
N GLU A 35 -15.60 -14.20 16.21
CA GLU A 35 -15.42 -15.05 15.04
C GLU A 35 -14.40 -16.15 15.39
N SER A 36 -14.84 -17.41 15.40
CA SER A 36 -13.91 -18.54 15.46
C SER A 36 -13.04 -18.50 14.21
N ARG A 37 -11.75 -18.18 14.37
CA ARG A 37 -10.74 -18.31 13.32
C ARG A 37 -9.97 -19.61 13.55
N PRO A 38 -10.46 -20.75 13.04
CA PRO A 38 -9.78 -22.04 13.22
C PRO A 38 -8.35 -22.02 12.68
N GLU A 39 -8.02 -21.11 11.75
CA GLU A 39 -6.68 -20.90 11.23
C GLU A 39 -5.66 -20.51 12.31
N LEU A 40 -6.09 -19.98 13.46
CA LEU A 40 -5.18 -19.61 14.55
C LEU A 40 -4.66 -20.83 15.33
N SER A 41 -5.45 -21.90 15.39
CA SER A 41 -5.15 -23.09 16.19
C SER A 41 -4.92 -24.36 15.37
N ASP A 42 -5.48 -24.44 14.15
CA ASP A 42 -5.44 -25.65 13.31
C ASP A 42 -4.57 -25.43 12.04
N PRO A 43 -3.44 -26.14 11.90
CA PRO A 43 -2.63 -26.12 10.69
C PRO A 43 -3.37 -26.59 9.42
N LEU A 44 -4.36 -27.49 9.53
CA LEU A 44 -5.18 -27.92 8.38
C LEU A 44 -6.08 -26.78 7.91
N ALA A 45 -6.76 -26.09 8.84
CA ALA A 45 -7.54 -24.90 8.54
C ALA A 45 -6.69 -23.81 7.86
N ARG A 46 -5.45 -23.58 8.31
CA ARG A 46 -4.52 -22.64 7.64
C ARG A 46 -4.24 -23.04 6.20
N ARG A 47 -3.86 -24.30 5.97
CA ARG A 47 -3.61 -24.79 4.60
C ARG A 47 -4.84 -24.63 3.70
N ALA A 48 -6.03 -24.92 4.24
CA ALA A 48 -7.28 -24.77 3.51
C ALA A 48 -7.70 -23.30 3.27
N ALA A 49 -7.12 -22.35 4.00
CA ALA A 49 -7.40 -20.93 3.84
C ALA A 49 -6.51 -20.23 2.81
N VAL A 50 -5.35 -20.81 2.46
CA VAL A 50 -4.53 -20.35 1.33
C VAL A 50 -5.36 -20.38 0.04
N GLY A 51 -5.28 -19.32 -0.75
CA GLY A 51 -6.10 -19.11 -1.95
C GLY A 51 -7.49 -18.52 -1.71
N LYS A 52 -7.95 -18.38 -0.45
CA LYS A 52 -9.21 -17.69 -0.14
C LYS A 52 -9.04 -16.17 -0.14
N ALA A 53 -10.13 -15.47 -0.45
CA ALA A 53 -10.20 -14.01 -0.38
C ALA A 53 -10.41 -13.53 1.07
N ILE A 54 -9.74 -12.44 1.42
CA ILE A 54 -9.89 -11.73 2.69
C ILE A 54 -9.80 -10.21 2.46
N GLU A 55 -10.49 -9.43 3.29
CA GLU A 55 -10.40 -7.97 3.19
C GLU A 55 -9.00 -7.47 3.59
N CYS A 56 -8.31 -6.79 2.68
CA CYS A 56 -7.11 -6.02 3.00
C CYS A 56 -7.51 -4.59 3.39
N GLY A 57 -7.38 -4.27 4.68
CA GLY A 57 -7.65 -2.94 5.21
C GLY A 57 -6.74 -1.85 4.64
N ARG A 58 -5.44 -2.14 4.49
CA ARG A 58 -4.49 -1.19 3.87
C ARG A 58 -4.80 -0.91 2.39
N CYS A 59 -5.14 -1.93 1.59
CA CYS A 59 -5.62 -1.70 0.23
C CYS A 59 -6.95 -0.92 0.20
N ARG A 60 -7.84 -1.15 1.18
CA ARG A 60 -9.10 -0.40 1.28
C ARG A 60 -8.84 1.08 1.57
N GLN A 61 -7.90 1.39 2.46
CA GLN A 61 -7.52 2.77 2.81
C GLN A 61 -6.90 3.50 1.63
N ARG A 62 -6.22 2.77 0.73
CA ARG A 62 -5.62 3.30 -0.49
C ARG A 62 -6.62 3.62 -1.61
N LEU A 63 -7.92 3.47 -1.34
CA LEU A 63 -8.96 4.06 -2.17
C LEU A 63 -9.01 5.57 -1.89
N LEU A 64 -8.96 6.37 -2.95
CA LEU A 64 -9.13 7.81 -2.83
C LEU A 64 -10.56 8.12 -2.33
N PRO A 65 -10.73 8.90 -1.25
CA PRO A 65 -12.06 9.33 -0.83
C PRO A 65 -12.76 10.19 -1.88
N ASP A 66 -14.09 10.24 -1.83
CA ASP A 66 -14.88 11.10 -2.70
C ASP A 66 -14.55 12.59 -2.49
N GLY A 67 -14.69 13.40 -3.55
CA GLY A 67 -14.48 14.85 -3.47
C GLY A 67 -13.01 15.27 -3.31
N MET A 68 -12.07 14.37 -3.58
CA MET A 68 -10.64 14.69 -3.65
C MET A 68 -10.30 15.34 -4.99
N VAL A 69 -9.54 16.42 -4.95
CA VAL A 69 -9.10 17.15 -6.15
C VAL A 69 -7.59 17.29 -6.16
N VAL A 70 -7.00 17.16 -7.34
CA VAL A 70 -5.58 17.47 -7.56
C VAL A 70 -5.40 18.97 -7.44
N TYR A 71 -4.57 19.43 -6.51
CA TYR A 71 -4.28 20.86 -6.33
C TYR A 71 -2.86 21.24 -6.73
N LYS A 72 -1.97 20.24 -6.86
CA LYS A 72 -0.57 20.43 -7.26
C LYS A 72 -0.06 19.14 -7.90
N SER A 73 0.78 19.26 -8.92
CA SER A 73 1.57 18.16 -9.47
C SER A 73 3.05 18.51 -9.43
N THR A 74 3.91 17.51 -9.27
CA THR A 74 5.35 17.66 -9.54
C THR A 74 5.59 17.76 -11.05
N PRO A 75 6.77 18.25 -11.48
CA PRO A 75 7.30 17.90 -12.80
C PRO A 75 7.41 16.39 -12.96
N GLU A 76 7.60 15.95 -14.20
CA GLU A 76 7.98 14.56 -14.47
C GLU A 76 9.43 14.33 -14.03
N PHE A 77 9.66 13.20 -13.38
CA PHE A 77 10.96 12.71 -12.97
C PHE A 77 11.32 11.47 -13.78
N SER A 78 12.62 11.28 -13.96
CA SER A 78 13.24 10.08 -14.48
C SER A 78 14.14 9.44 -13.42
N ASP A 79 14.74 8.31 -13.75
CA ASP A 79 15.77 7.68 -12.94
C ASP A 79 17.01 8.55 -12.71
N GLU A 80 17.24 9.54 -13.58
CA GLU A 80 18.34 10.50 -13.45
C GLU A 80 17.94 11.79 -12.70
N THR A 81 16.68 12.19 -12.81
CA THR A 81 16.20 13.49 -12.31
C THR A 81 15.38 13.40 -11.03
N VAL A 82 15.15 12.18 -10.52
CA VAL A 82 14.42 11.96 -9.27
C VAL A 82 15.07 12.71 -8.10
N PRO A 83 14.31 13.50 -7.33
CA PRO A 83 14.85 14.13 -6.13
C PRO A 83 15.26 13.06 -5.11
N ALA A 84 16.47 13.17 -4.56
CA ALA A 84 16.98 12.26 -3.54
C ALA A 84 16.07 12.15 -2.29
N GLY A 85 15.21 13.14 -2.05
CA GLY A 85 14.19 13.08 -0.99
C GLY A 85 13.15 11.99 -1.21
N LEU A 86 12.77 11.69 -2.45
CA LEU A 86 11.79 10.62 -2.75
C LEU A 86 12.38 9.21 -2.55
N LEU A 87 13.71 9.09 -2.66
CA LEU A 87 14.45 7.84 -2.45
C LEU A 87 14.69 7.51 -0.98
N LYS A 88 14.36 8.43 -0.07
CA LYS A 88 14.51 8.28 1.38
C LYS A 88 13.14 8.27 2.05
N ASP A 89 13.11 7.80 3.29
CA ASP A 89 11.91 7.82 4.12
C ASP A 89 11.35 9.25 4.25
N HIS A 90 10.09 9.40 3.85
CA HIS A 90 9.33 10.64 3.98
C HIS A 90 7.84 10.32 4.12
N SER A 91 7.04 11.35 4.35
CA SER A 91 5.58 11.23 4.44
C SER A 91 4.90 12.45 3.86
N LEU A 92 3.63 12.28 3.49
CA LEU A 92 2.75 13.39 3.13
C LEU A 92 2.14 14.01 4.39
N LYS A 93 1.78 15.29 4.30
CA LYS A 93 1.11 15.99 5.39
C LYS A 93 -0.26 15.38 5.69
N THR A 94 -0.75 15.59 6.90
CA THR A 94 -2.13 15.28 7.29
C THR A 94 -3.11 15.81 6.25
N GLY A 95 -4.05 14.97 5.83
CA GLY A 95 -5.07 15.33 4.84
C GLY A 95 -4.55 15.55 3.41
N VAL A 96 -3.32 15.12 3.09
CA VAL A 96 -2.78 15.15 1.73
C VAL A 96 -2.52 13.73 1.23
N TRP A 97 -3.19 13.40 0.14
CA TRP A 97 -2.97 12.16 -0.59
C TRP A 97 -2.02 12.42 -1.75
N GLY A 98 -1.22 11.42 -2.09
CA GLY A 98 -0.43 11.41 -3.32
C GLY A 98 -1.07 10.45 -4.31
N HIS A 99 -0.97 10.73 -5.60
CA HIS A 99 -1.22 9.78 -6.66
C HIS A 99 0.09 9.63 -7.42
N LEU A 100 0.69 8.45 -7.31
CA LEU A 100 1.94 8.13 -7.98
C LEU A 100 1.61 7.71 -9.41
N VAL A 101 1.86 8.62 -10.35
CA VAL A 101 1.54 8.41 -11.77
C VAL A 101 2.81 7.98 -12.48
N VAL A 102 2.91 6.69 -12.79
CA VAL A 102 3.98 6.16 -13.64
C VAL A 102 3.52 6.26 -15.09
N LEU A 103 4.34 6.87 -15.94
CA LEU A 103 4.07 7.09 -17.36
C LEU A 103 4.75 6.02 -18.21
N GLU A 104 5.99 5.66 -17.86
CA GLU A 104 6.79 4.63 -18.53
C GLU A 104 7.68 3.90 -17.53
N GLY A 105 7.98 2.63 -17.82
CA GLY A 105 8.80 1.78 -16.94
C GLY A 105 8.05 1.38 -15.67
N SER A 106 8.79 1.18 -14.58
CA SER A 106 8.20 0.92 -13.27
C SER A 106 9.17 1.37 -12.17
N LEU A 107 8.62 1.57 -10.98
CA LEU A 107 9.40 1.78 -9.77
C LEU A 107 8.80 0.97 -8.63
N ARG A 108 9.60 0.74 -7.58
CA ARG A 108 9.13 0.04 -6.39
C ARG A 108 8.73 1.04 -5.33
N PHE A 109 7.48 0.97 -4.89
CA PHE A 109 6.98 1.70 -3.74
C PHE A 109 7.23 0.89 -2.46
N CYS A 110 7.78 1.55 -1.44
CA CYS A 110 8.21 0.94 -0.19
C CYS A 110 7.48 1.58 1.00
N GLU A 111 6.79 0.78 1.81
CA GLU A 111 6.11 1.23 3.04
C GLU A 111 6.25 0.17 4.14
N GLY A 112 7.09 0.41 5.15
CA GLY A 112 7.42 -0.61 6.15
C GLY A 112 7.97 -1.86 5.47
N ASP A 113 7.26 -2.99 5.57
CA ASP A 113 7.61 -4.25 4.87
C ASP A 113 7.02 -4.36 3.45
N LEU A 114 6.07 -3.50 3.10
CA LEU A 114 5.42 -3.54 1.80
C LEU A 114 6.41 -3.14 0.70
N ARG A 115 6.54 -3.97 -0.32
CA ARG A 115 7.29 -3.67 -1.54
C ARG A 115 6.40 -4.00 -2.74
N VAL A 116 6.00 -2.98 -3.48
CA VAL A 116 5.09 -3.13 -4.63
C VAL A 116 5.67 -2.44 -5.84
N GLU A 117 5.71 -3.16 -6.96
CA GLU A 117 6.06 -2.57 -8.25
C GLU A 117 4.85 -1.78 -8.79
N VAL A 118 5.08 -0.52 -9.13
CA VAL A 118 4.08 0.40 -9.67
C VAL A 118 4.50 0.72 -11.10
N GLY A 119 3.64 0.35 -12.06
CA GLY A 119 3.79 0.67 -13.48
C GLY A 119 2.59 1.48 -14.00
N PRO A 120 2.52 1.76 -15.32
CA PRO A 120 1.52 2.66 -15.90
C PRO A 120 0.07 2.23 -15.68
N GLU A 121 -0.18 0.93 -15.60
CA GLU A 121 -1.52 0.37 -15.38
C GLU A 121 -1.91 0.29 -13.89
N THR A 122 -1.02 0.70 -12.99
CA THR A 122 -1.24 0.58 -11.54
C THR A 122 -1.76 1.87 -10.95
N LEU A 123 -3.03 1.88 -10.54
CA LEU A 123 -3.60 2.98 -9.77
C LEU A 123 -3.03 2.96 -8.34
N TRP A 124 -2.12 3.89 -8.02
CA TRP A 124 -1.41 3.90 -6.74
C TRP A 124 -1.54 5.22 -5.99
N TYR A 125 -2.38 5.24 -4.96
CA TYR A 125 -2.47 6.36 -4.02
C TYR A 125 -1.51 6.20 -2.84
N ILE A 126 -0.92 7.30 -2.40
CA ILE A 126 -0.07 7.41 -1.23
C ILE A 126 -0.91 8.00 -0.10
N LEU A 127 -0.93 7.32 1.05
CA LEU A 127 -1.72 7.73 2.19
C LEU A 127 -1.08 8.91 2.93
N PRO A 128 -1.88 9.82 3.52
CA PRO A 128 -1.38 10.84 4.44
C PRO A 128 -0.61 10.20 5.60
N GLU A 129 0.47 10.85 6.05
CA GLU A 129 1.20 10.53 7.29
C GLU A 129 1.83 9.14 7.37
N VAL A 130 1.76 8.36 6.29
CA VAL A 130 2.42 7.06 6.21
C VAL A 130 3.84 7.23 5.68
N ILE A 131 4.82 6.70 6.40
CA ILE A 131 6.24 6.72 6.01
C ILE A 131 6.45 5.77 4.83
N HIS A 132 7.03 6.30 3.76
CA HIS A 132 7.33 5.56 2.54
C HIS A 132 8.53 6.16 1.79
N ASN A 133 9.00 5.43 0.79
CA ASN A 133 9.98 5.88 -0.19
C ASN A 133 9.76 5.14 -1.53
N VAL A 134 10.50 5.55 -2.56
CA VAL A 134 10.58 4.80 -3.82
C VAL A 134 12.00 4.27 -4.05
N GLU A 135 12.08 3.08 -4.64
CA GLU A 135 13.31 2.48 -5.15
C GLU A 135 13.22 2.35 -6.66
N LEU A 136 14.32 2.60 -7.35
CA LEU A 136 14.42 2.48 -8.80
C LEU A 136 15.18 1.22 -9.16
N SER A 137 14.62 0.41 -10.07
CA SER A 137 15.24 -0.81 -10.59
C SER A 137 15.65 -0.71 -12.07
N GLY A 138 15.36 0.43 -12.71
CA GLY A 138 15.66 0.69 -14.11
C GLY A 138 15.06 2.03 -14.57
N PRO A 139 15.07 2.29 -15.89
CA PRO A 139 14.49 3.50 -16.45
C PRO A 139 13.01 3.64 -16.09
N VAL A 140 12.62 4.84 -15.68
CA VAL A 140 11.23 5.17 -15.31
C VAL A 140 10.92 6.60 -15.70
N ARG A 141 9.66 6.91 -16.02
CA ARG A 141 9.15 8.28 -16.08
C ARG A 141 7.88 8.38 -15.24
N PHE A 142 7.84 9.28 -14.26
CA PHE A 142 6.71 9.38 -13.34
C PHE A 142 6.52 10.80 -12.79
N ARG A 143 5.37 11.07 -12.19
CA ARG A 143 5.11 12.27 -11.40
C ARG A 143 4.29 11.93 -10.16
N VAL A 144 4.17 12.89 -9.25
CA VAL A 144 3.27 12.79 -8.09
C VAL A 144 2.24 13.91 -8.15
N ASP A 145 0.97 13.52 -8.27
CA ASP A 145 -0.15 14.43 -8.13
C ASP A 145 -0.57 14.48 -6.65
N PHE A 146 -0.68 15.66 -6.06
CA PHE A 146 -1.11 15.86 -4.67
C PHE A 146 -2.58 16.24 -4.62
N LEU A 147 -3.33 15.51 -3.81
CA LEU A 147 -4.77 15.64 -3.66
C LEU A 147 -5.15 16.02 -2.24
N ARG A 148 -6.20 16.84 -2.12
CA ARG A 148 -6.87 17.16 -0.85
C ARG A 148 -8.36 17.23 -1.08
N SER A 149 -9.14 17.21 0.01
CA SER A 149 -10.59 17.39 -0.11
C SER A 149 -10.91 18.80 -0.63
N GLU A 150 -11.88 18.91 -1.53
CA GLU A 150 -12.37 20.20 -2.04
C GLU A 150 -12.83 21.12 -0.88
N ALA A 151 -13.44 20.54 0.15
CA ALA A 151 -13.88 21.25 1.36
C ALA A 151 -12.73 21.89 2.15
N SER A 152 -11.51 21.36 2.04
CA SER A 152 -10.29 21.87 2.69
C SER A 152 -9.57 22.94 1.85
N MET A 153 -10.14 23.39 0.73
CA MET A 153 -9.56 24.44 -0.13
C MET A 153 -9.92 25.88 0.27
N LYS A 154 -10.71 26.05 1.34
CA LYS A 154 -11.08 27.35 1.90
C LYS A 154 -10.00 27.96 2.77
#